data_AF-A0A7C1VWP0-F1
#
_entry.id   AF-A0A7C1VWP0-F1
#
_cell.length_a   1.000
_cell.length_b   1.000
_cell.length_c   1.000
_cell.angle_alpha   90.00
_cell.angle_beta   90.00
_cell.angle_gamma   90.00
#
_symmetry.space_group_name_H-M   'P 1'
#
loop_
_entity.id
_entity.type
_entity.pdbx_description
1 polymer ?
#
loop_
_entity_poly.entity_id
_entity_poly.type
_entity_poly.pdbx_seq_one_letter_code
_entity_poly.pdbx_strand_id
1 'polypeptide(L)'
;MANYSIDVINEGKRLFLQGFSIRKIAEQLGIKQHTTVFRWSHKYNWKKEKPSYPVNSLKAQLDECTALVNKIQPKLKDIDILKPSTQDRELLLNYNRLSNLQLKLVRQLTGLKVVEKKPTKSNIFL
;
A
#
# COMPACT_ATOMS: atom_id res chain seq x y z
N MET A 1 4.77 8.86 -33.60
CA MET A 1 4.72 8.46 -32.18
C MET A 1 3.50 7.56 -32.02
N ALA A 2 3.62 6.40 -31.36
CA ALA A 2 2.44 5.57 -31.08
C ALA A 2 1.49 6.35 -30.14
N ASN A 3 0.23 6.49 -30.53
CA ASN A 3 -0.80 7.10 -29.70
C ASN A 3 -1.33 6.03 -28.74
N TYR A 4 -0.93 6.12 -27.48
CA TYR A 4 -1.46 5.26 -26.42
C TYR A 4 -2.75 5.86 -25.88
N SER A 5 -3.68 5.00 -25.45
CA SER A 5 -4.92 5.45 -24.82
C SER A 5 -4.63 6.16 -23.50
N ILE A 6 -5.55 7.04 -23.10
CA ILE A 6 -5.47 7.76 -21.83
C ILE A 6 -5.42 6.80 -20.64
N ASP A 7 -6.09 5.64 -20.74
CA ASP A 7 -6.10 4.61 -19.70
C ASP A 7 -4.72 4.00 -19.46
N VAL A 8 -3.98 3.73 -20.55
CA VAL A 8 -2.60 3.22 -20.45
C VAL A 8 -1.68 4.25 -19.81
N ILE A 9 -1.84 5.54 -20.14
CA ILE A 9 -1.07 6.64 -19.54
C ILE A 9 -1.41 6.77 -18.05
N ASN A 10 -2.69 6.67 -17.69
CA ASN A 10 -3.15 6.74 -16.30
C ASN A 10 -2.62 5.56 -15.47
N GLU A 11 -2.61 4.36 -16.02
CA GLU A 11 -2.05 3.18 -15.37
C GLU A 11 -0.52 3.30 -15.21
N GLY A 12 0.16 3.84 -16.22
CA GLY A 12 1.58 4.20 -16.12
C GLY A 12 1.86 5.20 -15.00
N LYS A 13 1.02 6.23 -14.85
CA LYS A 13 1.10 7.19 -13.74
C LYS A 13 0.91 6.50 -12.39
N ARG A 14 -0.08 5.61 -12.28
CA ARG A 14 -0.35 4.85 -11.05
C ARG A 14 0.87 4.04 -10.62
N LEU A 15 1.46 3.27 -11.53
CA LEU A 15 2.66 2.48 -11.27
C LEU A 15 3.88 3.37 -10.96
N PHE A 16 4.03 4.50 -11.66
CA PHE A 16 5.08 5.48 -11.37
C PHE A 16 4.99 6.02 -9.94
N LEU A 17 3.79 6.41 -9.50
CA LEU A 17 3.56 6.91 -8.14
C LEU A 17 3.72 5.84 -7.05
N GLN A 18 3.50 4.56 -7.38
CA GLN A 18 3.81 3.42 -6.52
C GLN A 18 5.31 3.11 -6.43
N GLY A 19 6.16 3.87 -7.14
CA GLY A 19 7.61 3.74 -7.02
C GLY A 19 8.26 2.79 -8.02
N PHE A 20 7.49 2.14 -8.91
CA PHE A 20 8.06 1.27 -9.94
C PHE A 20 9.03 2.03 -10.86
N SER A 21 10.03 1.32 -11.38
CA SER A 21 10.98 1.89 -12.34
C SER A 21 10.33 2.04 -13.72
N ILE A 22 10.76 3.04 -14.50
CA ILE A 22 10.25 3.31 -15.85
C ILE A 22 10.31 2.06 -16.74
N ARG A 23 11.39 1.28 -16.62
CA ARG A 23 11.56 0.01 -17.33
C ARG A 23 10.50 -1.02 -16.94
N LYS A 24 10.28 -1.23 -15.64
CA LYS A 24 9.28 -2.17 -15.13
C LYS A 24 7.85 -1.76 -15.50
N ILE A 25 7.57 -0.45 -15.51
CA ILE A 25 6.28 0.09 -15.97
C ILE A 25 6.08 -0.21 -17.45
N ALA A 26 7.10 0.02 -18.27
CA ALA A 26 7.03 -0.25 -19.71
C ALA A 26 6.81 -1.74 -19.99
N GLU A 27 7.50 -2.62 -19.27
CA GLU A 27 7.31 -4.08 -19.33
C GLU A 27 5.88 -4.48 -18.94
N GLN A 28 5.34 -3.94 -17.83
CA GLN A 28 3.97 -4.23 -17.38
C GLN A 28 2.88 -3.73 -18.33
N LEU A 29 3.13 -2.64 -19.04
CA LEU A 29 2.18 -2.05 -20.00
C LEU A 29 2.38 -2.54 -21.45
N GLY A 30 3.33 -3.46 -21.69
CA GLY A 30 3.64 -3.92 -23.04
C GLY A 30 4.24 -2.84 -23.96
N ILE A 31 4.81 -1.78 -23.38
CA ILE A 31 5.38 -0.65 -24.11
C ILE A 31 6.81 -1.01 -24.55
N LYS A 32 7.00 -1.18 -25.86
CA LYS A 32 8.31 -1.56 -26.44
C LYS A 32 9.44 -0.56 -26.14
N GLN A 33 9.12 0.73 -26.04
CA GLN A 33 10.09 1.79 -25.79
C GLN A 33 9.89 2.39 -24.40
N HIS A 34 10.74 1.99 -23.44
CA HIS A 34 10.71 2.51 -22.06
C HIS A 34 10.84 4.05 -21.99
N THR A 35 11.46 4.68 -23.00
CA THR A 35 11.54 6.15 -23.15
C THR A 35 10.18 6.82 -23.30
N THR A 36 9.14 6.08 -23.69
CA THR A 36 7.76 6.59 -23.78
C THR A 36 7.21 6.93 -22.39
N VAL A 37 7.41 6.04 -21.42
CA VAL A 37 7.00 6.26 -20.02
C VAL A 37 7.79 7.42 -19.41
N PHE A 38 9.09 7.55 -19.73
CA PHE A 38 9.89 8.71 -19.35
C PHE A 38 9.36 10.03 -19.93
N ARG A 39 8.99 10.04 -21.22
CA ARG A 39 8.39 11.23 -21.86
C ARG A 39 7.06 11.60 -21.20
N TRP A 40 6.24 10.63 -20.81
CA TRP A 40 5.01 10.90 -20.07
C TRP A 40 5.27 11.51 -18.70
N SER A 41 6.23 10.98 -17.94
CA SER A 41 6.54 11.54 -16.62
C SER A 41 6.97 13.01 -16.70
N HIS A 42 7.70 13.40 -17.76
CA HIS A 42 8.05 14.80 -18.00
C HIS A 42 6.86 15.62 -18.52
N LYS A 43 6.17 15.15 -19.56
CA LYS A 43 5.05 15.86 -20.20
C LYS A 43 3.90 16.16 -19.23
N TYR A 44 3.59 15.22 -18.35
CA TYR A 44 2.50 15.32 -17.38
C TYR A 44 2.98 15.63 -15.96
N ASN A 45 4.25 16.01 -15.81
CA ASN A 45 4.86 16.42 -14.54
C ASN A 45 4.61 15.44 -13.38
N TRP A 46 4.83 14.15 -13.63
CA TRP A 46 4.69 13.13 -12.60
C TRP A 46 5.79 13.29 -11.56
N LYS A 47 5.42 13.75 -10.36
CA LYS A 47 6.34 13.90 -9.24
C LYS A 47 6.00 12.87 -8.16
N LYS A 48 7.02 12.14 -7.73
CA LYS A 48 6.95 11.35 -6.49
C LYS A 48 7.05 12.36 -5.35
N GLU A 49 5.98 12.50 -4.57
CA GLU A 49 6.09 13.21 -3.29
C GLU A 49 7.07 12.39 -2.43
N LYS A 50 8.20 13.00 -2.07
CA LYS A 50 9.08 12.37 -1.08
C LYS A 50 8.27 12.24 0.21
N PRO A 51 8.18 11.04 0.81
CA PRO A 51 7.63 10.95 2.15
C PRO A 51 8.45 11.89 3.05
N SER A 52 7.75 12.76 3.79
CA SER A 52 8.35 13.75 4.72
C SER A 52 9.14 13.09 5.87
N TYR A 53 9.13 11.76 5.96
CA TYR A 53 9.71 10.99 7.04
C TYR A 53 10.96 10.26 6.56
N PRO A 54 12.04 10.22 7.37
CA PRO A 54 13.22 9.44 7.04
C PRO A 54 12.84 7.96 6.94
N VAL A 55 12.96 7.39 5.73
CA VAL A 55 12.59 6.00 5.39
C VAL A 55 13.23 4.98 6.34
N ASN A 56 14.44 5.26 6.84
CA ASN A 56 15.14 4.40 7.80
C ASN A 56 14.41 4.33 9.15
N SER A 57 13.77 5.42 9.59
CA SER A 57 12.99 5.44 10.83
C SER A 57 11.70 4.65 10.70
N LEU A 58 11.02 4.73 9.55
CA LEU A 58 9.80 3.95 9.29
C LEU A 58 10.08 2.46 9.19
N LYS A 59 11.22 2.07 8.61
CA LYS A 59 11.62 0.66 8.52
C LYS A 59 11.96 0.08 9.89
N ALA A 60 12.71 0.81 10.71
CA ALA A 60 12.98 0.41 12.10
C ALA A 60 11.68 0.24 12.92
N GLN A 61 10.75 1.20 12.81
CA GLN A 61 9.43 1.10 13.45
C GLN A 61 8.63 -0.10 12.95
N LEU A 62 8.72 -0.43 11.65
CA LEU A 62 8.04 -1.60 11.09
C LEU A 62 8.64 -2.90 11.63
N ASP A 63 9.96 -2.98 11.74
CA ASP A 63 10.67 -4.15 12.26
C ASP A 63 10.32 -4.38 13.74
N GLU A 64 10.32 -3.33 14.56
CA GLU A 64 9.88 -3.38 15.96
C GLU A 64 8.42 -3.83 16.09
N CYS A 65 7.53 -3.25 15.28
CA CYS A 65 6.11 -3.60 15.30
C CYS A 65 5.89 -5.07 14.88
N THR A 66 6.63 -5.54 13.87
CA THR A 66 6.60 -6.93 13.40
C THR A 66 7.10 -7.89 14.48
N ALA A 67 8.16 -7.55 15.20
CA ALA A 67 8.66 -8.37 16.30
C ALA A 67 7.63 -8.52 17.44
N LEU A 68 6.91 -7.44 17.77
CA LEU A 68 5.85 -7.48 18.77
C LEU A 68 4.64 -8.32 18.33
N VAL A 69 4.22 -8.19 17.07
CA VAL A 69 3.15 -9.01 16.49
C VAL A 69 3.52 -10.49 16.56
N ASN A 70 4.73 -10.86 16.12
CA ASN A 70 5.21 -12.25 16.15
C ASN A 70 5.29 -12.82 17.58
N LYS A 71 5.53 -11.97 18.58
CA LYS A 71 5.55 -12.37 20.00
C LYS A 71 4.14 -12.61 20.57
N ILE A 72 3.13 -11.86 20.10
CA ILE A 72 1.75 -11.94 20.59
C ILE A 72 0.96 -13.02 19.84
N GLN A 73 1.16 -13.16 18.54
CA GLN A 73 0.43 -14.08 17.67
C GLN A 73 0.31 -15.53 18.19
N PRO A 74 1.36 -16.17 18.74
CA PRO A 74 1.21 -17.53 19.28
C PRO A 74 0.27 -17.58 20.48
N LYS A 75 0.26 -16.55 21.33
CA LYS A 75 -0.59 -16.47 22.53
C LYS A 75 -2.08 -16.33 22.20
N LEU A 76 -2.41 -15.87 21.00
CA LEU A 76 -3.80 -15.76 20.55
C LEU A 76 -4.43 -17.12 20.23
N LYS A 77 -3.61 -18.15 19.96
CA LYS A 77 -4.10 -19.48 19.61
C LYS A 77 -4.80 -20.18 20.77
N ASP A 78 -4.41 -19.82 21.98
CA ASP A 78 -4.89 -20.44 23.22
C ASP A 78 -6.10 -19.70 23.82
N ILE A 79 -6.56 -18.61 23.18
CA ILE A 79 -7.70 -17.82 23.65
C ILE A 79 -9.00 -18.52 23.26
N ASP A 80 -9.85 -18.78 24.26
CA ASP A 80 -11.25 -19.10 24.02
C ASP A 80 -12.01 -17.83 23.60
N ILE A 81 -12.27 -17.72 22.29
CA ILE A 81 -12.94 -16.57 21.68
C ILE A 81 -14.40 -16.45 22.12
N LEU A 82 -15.03 -17.56 22.56
CA LEU A 82 -16.43 -17.56 22.98
C LEU A 82 -16.59 -17.06 24.42
N LYS A 83 -15.56 -17.24 25.26
CA LYS A 83 -15.52 -16.74 26.63
C LYS A 83 -14.14 -16.17 26.99
N PRO A 84 -13.72 -15.06 26.35
CA PRO A 84 -12.41 -14.48 26.62
C PRO A 84 -12.39 -13.84 28.00
N SER A 85 -11.32 -14.09 28.74
CA SER A 85 -11.04 -13.37 29.99
C SER A 85 -10.80 -11.88 29.71
N THR A 86 -10.76 -11.05 30.76
CA THR A 86 -10.40 -9.64 30.62
C THR A 86 -9.01 -9.47 30.01
N GLN A 87 -8.05 -10.31 30.40
CA GLN A 87 -6.69 -10.29 29.84
C GLN A 87 -6.66 -10.70 28.36
N ASP A 88 -7.47 -11.69 27.96
CA ASP A 88 -7.57 -12.10 26.56
C ASP A 88 -8.15 -11.00 25.67
N ARG A 89 -9.17 -10.28 26.18
CA ARG A 89 -9.75 -9.13 25.49
C ARG A 89 -8.72 -8.02 25.27
N GLU A 90 -7.94 -7.70 26.30
CA GLU A 90 -6.86 -6.72 26.18
C GLU A 90 -5.78 -7.16 25.19
N LEU A 91 -5.41 -8.45 25.21
CA LEU A 91 -4.43 -9.00 24.28
C LEU A 91 -4.91 -8.92 22.83
N LEU A 92 -6.17 -9.26 22.56
CA LEU A 92 -6.82 -9.14 21.24
C LEU A 92 -6.89 -7.68 20.77
N LEU A 93 -7.21 -6.74 21.65
CA LEU A 93 -7.22 -5.30 21.37
C LEU A 93 -5.83 -4.79 21.01
N ASN A 94 -4.82 -5.17 21.80
CA ASN A 94 -3.44 -4.78 21.56
C ASN A 94 -2.90 -5.37 20.26
N TYR A 95 -3.21 -6.64 19.97
CA TYR A 95 -2.86 -7.26 18.69
C TYR A 95 -3.48 -6.54 17.49
N ASN A 96 -4.77 -6.18 17.57
CA ASN A 96 -5.44 -5.42 16.51
C ASN A 96 -4.81 -4.04 16.29
N ARG A 97 -4.47 -3.33 17.37
CA ARG A 97 -3.78 -2.03 17.30
C ARG A 97 -2.41 -2.14 16.63
N LEU A 98 -1.62 -3.13 17.02
CA LEU A 98 -0.30 -3.39 16.43
C LEU A 98 -0.38 -3.78 14.97
N SER A 99 -1.31 -4.68 14.61
CA SER A 99 -1.52 -5.10 13.22
C SER A 99 -1.92 -3.92 12.32
N ASN A 100 -2.79 -3.02 12.82
CA ASN A 100 -3.17 -1.80 12.12
C ASN A 100 -2.01 -0.82 11.95
N LEU A 101 -1.16 -0.68 12.98
CA LEU A 101 0.04 0.15 12.92
C LEU A 101 1.04 -0.41 11.89
N GLN A 102 1.27 -1.72 11.91
CA GLN A 102 2.12 -2.41 10.94
C GLN A 102 1.64 -2.16 9.51
N LEU A 103 0.32 -2.29 9.27
CA LEU A 103 -0.30 -2.00 7.98
C LEU A 103 -0.09 -0.53 7.55
N LYS A 104 -0.22 0.42 8.48
CA LYS A 104 0.01 1.85 8.22
C LYS A 104 1.47 2.13 7.84
N LEU A 105 2.43 1.53 8.54
CA LEU A 105 3.85 1.67 8.25
C LEU A 105 4.23 1.06 6.90
N VAL A 106 3.71 -0.13 6.58
CA VAL A 106 3.89 -0.76 5.26
C VAL A 106 3.35 0.15 4.15
N ARG A 107 2.15 0.74 4.33
CA ARG A 107 1.57 1.68 3.36
C ARG A 107 2.46 2.90 3.13
N GLN A 108 3.01 3.47 4.20
CA GLN A 108 3.92 4.62 4.12
C GLN A 108 5.24 4.26 3.42
N LEU A 109 5.81 3.08 3.69
CA LEU A 109 7.05 2.61 3.06
C LEU A 109 6.87 2.26 1.58
N THR A 110 5.74 1.68 1.21
CA THR A 110 5.46 1.21 -0.16
C THR A 110 4.82 2.28 -1.04
N GLY A 111 4.46 3.44 -0.48
CA GLY A 111 3.72 4.48 -1.22
C GLY A 111 2.32 4.04 -1.66
N LEU A 112 1.80 2.93 -1.13
CA LEU A 112 0.47 2.42 -1.43
C LEU A 112 -0.59 3.29 -0.74
N LYS A 113 -1.18 4.22 -1.49
CA LYS A 113 -2.44 4.87 -1.08
C LYS A 113 -3.58 3.88 -1.27
N VAL A 114 -4.32 3.58 -0.19
CA VAL A 114 -5.61 2.92 -0.29
C VAL A 114 -6.55 3.90 -0.97
N VAL A 115 -6.98 3.59 -2.19
CA VAL A 115 -8.18 4.20 -2.74
C VAL A 115 -9.32 3.53 -2.00
N GLU A 116 -9.91 4.20 -1.02
CA GLU A 116 -11.26 3.85 -0.61
C GLU A 116 -12.11 3.99 -1.87
N LYS A 117 -12.46 2.86 -2.49
CA LYS A 117 -13.57 2.85 -3.44
C LYS A 117 -14.77 3.26 -2.62
N LYS A 118 -15.17 4.53 -2.73
CA LYS A 118 -16.53 4.93 -2.35
C LYS A 118 -17.45 3.89 -2.97
N PRO A 119 -18.38 3.28 -2.22
CA PRO A 119 -19.35 2.38 -2.82
C PRO A 119 -20.00 3.16 -3.95
N THR A 120 -19.76 2.70 -5.19
CA THR A 120 -20.51 3.18 -6.33
C THR A 120 -21.95 2.94 -5.94
N LYS A 121 -22.77 4.00 -5.90
CA LYS A 121 -24.22 3.84 -5.79
C LYS A 121 -24.59 2.91 -6.94
N SER A 122 -24.79 1.63 -6.64
CA SER A 122 -25.42 0.71 -7.56
C SER A 122 -26.75 1.38 -7.91
N ASN A 123 -26.95 1.65 -9.19
CA ASN A 123 -28.27 1.97 -9.72
C ASN A 123 -29.21 0.84 -9.31
N ILE A 124 -29.88 1.01 -8.18
CA ILE A 124 -31.16 0.42 -7.91
C ILE A 124 -32.13 1.37 -8.63
N PHE A 125 -32.34 1.13 -9.91
CA PHE A 125 -33.60 1.49 -10.52
C PHE A 125 -34.42 0.21 -10.59
N LEU A 126 -35.57 0.31 -9.92
CA LEU A 126 -36.71 -0.59 -9.91
C LEU A 126 -37.12 -1.01 -11.33
#